data_AF-A0A7S1MFP1-F1
#
_entry.id   AF-A0A7S1MFP1-F1
#
_cell.length_a   1.000
_cell.length_b   1.000
_cell.length_c   1.000
_cell.angle_alpha   90.00
_cell.angle_beta   90.00
_cell.angle_gamma   90.00
#
_symmetry.space_group_name_H-M   'P 1'
#
loop_
_entity.id
_entity.type
_entity.pdbx_description
1 polymer ?
#
loop_
_entity_poly.entity_id
_entity_poly.type
_entity_poly.pdbx_seq_one_letter_code
_entity_poly.pdbx_strand_id
1 'polypeptide(L)'
;RVVVAWQWLRHEPPLESEPVTLFRPRYYIVGSWTDWAQKQSLRWTGYCYEFIVEIGDGGTESFQLLQEANWKRRLHPDARHASPHEPHELIGPDSEKATGMNWTIGRHPRDDAEPGARYTVRLYVNSR
;
A
#
# COMPACT_ATOMS: atom_id res chain seq x y z
N ARG A 1 -34.27 24.38 -5.12
CA ARG A 1 -34.67 23.43 -4.04
C ARG A 1 -34.13 22.07 -4.47
N VAL A 2 -33.16 21.52 -3.75
CA VAL A 2 -32.60 20.20 -4.08
C VAL A 2 -33.30 19.18 -3.20
N VAL A 3 -33.84 18.12 -3.82
CA VAL A 3 -34.46 16.99 -3.10
C VAL A 3 -33.79 15.70 -3.56
N VAL A 4 -33.49 14.86 -2.59
CA VAL A 4 -33.00 13.49 -2.79
C VAL A 4 -34.12 12.54 -2.41
N ALA A 5 -34.29 11.48 -3.18
CA ALA A 5 -35.21 10.40 -2.91
C ALA A 5 -34.54 9.05 -3.19
N TRP A 6 -34.93 8.02 -2.46
CA TRP A 6 -34.57 6.63 -2.69
C TRP A 6 -35.83 5.77 -2.60
N GLN A 7 -35.86 4.69 -3.38
CA GLN A 7 -36.92 3.69 -3.32
C GLN A 7 -36.30 2.31 -3.13
N TRP A 8 -36.99 1.46 -2.37
CA TRP A 8 -36.60 0.06 -2.22
C TRP A 8 -37.06 -0.72 -3.46
N LEU A 9 -36.12 -1.26 -4.21
CA LEU A 9 -36.36 -2.27 -5.24
C LEU A 9 -36.24 -3.64 -4.56
N ARG A 10 -37.21 -4.53 -4.82
CA ARG A 10 -37.29 -5.86 -4.19
C ARG A 10 -35.93 -6.56 -4.18
N HIS A 11 -35.64 -7.20 -3.04
CA HIS A 11 -34.49 -8.08 -2.90
C HIS A 11 -34.89 -9.51 -3.27
N GLU A 12 -34.54 -9.94 -4.48
CA GLU A 12 -34.55 -11.35 -4.87
C GLU A 12 -33.11 -11.86 -4.69
N PRO A 13 -32.84 -12.81 -3.77
CA PRO A 13 -31.51 -13.37 -3.65
C PRO A 13 -31.16 -14.07 -4.97
N PRO A 14 -30.00 -13.80 -5.59
CA PRO A 14 -29.62 -14.47 -6.83
C PRO A 14 -29.62 -15.99 -6.62
N LEU A 15 -30.32 -16.72 -7.50
CA LEU A 15 -30.23 -18.17 -7.57
C LEU A 15 -28.81 -18.52 -8.07
N GLU A 16 -27.94 -18.90 -7.14
CA GLU A 16 -26.61 -19.50 -7.37
C GLU A 16 -25.83 -19.00 -8.61
N SER A 17 -25.35 -17.78 -8.51
CA SER A 17 -24.00 -17.44 -8.95
C SER A 17 -23.61 -16.16 -8.24
N GLU A 18 -23.23 -16.30 -6.96
CA GLU A 18 -22.40 -15.26 -6.36
C GLU A 18 -21.26 -15.02 -7.34
N PRO A 19 -21.11 -13.83 -7.95
CA PRO A 19 -19.87 -13.56 -8.64
C PRO A 19 -18.82 -13.81 -7.57
N VAL A 20 -17.91 -14.75 -7.83
CA VAL A 20 -16.66 -14.81 -7.10
C VAL A 20 -15.96 -13.52 -7.50
N THR A 21 -16.37 -12.39 -6.92
CA THR A 21 -15.50 -11.25 -6.78
C THR A 21 -14.40 -11.83 -5.93
N LEU A 22 -13.35 -12.34 -6.58
CA LEU A 22 -12.12 -12.74 -5.93
C LEU A 22 -11.80 -11.57 -5.01
N PHE A 23 -12.01 -11.76 -3.71
CA PHE A 23 -11.99 -10.67 -2.76
C PHE A 23 -10.54 -10.20 -2.72
N ARG A 24 -10.23 -9.19 -3.53
CA ARG A 24 -8.86 -8.69 -3.67
C ARG A 24 -8.52 -8.02 -2.35
N PRO A 25 -7.46 -8.46 -1.65
CA PRO A 25 -7.11 -7.86 -0.39
C PRO A 25 -6.81 -6.38 -0.57
N ARG A 26 -7.25 -5.54 0.37
CA ARG A 26 -6.93 -4.11 0.37
C ARG A 26 -5.53 -3.93 0.95
N TYR A 27 -4.74 -3.09 0.30
CA TYR A 27 -3.42 -2.72 0.78
C TYR A 27 -3.39 -1.25 1.18
N TYR A 28 -2.61 -0.95 2.22
CA TYR A 28 -2.39 0.38 2.75
C TYR A 28 -0.89 0.61 2.89
N ILE A 29 -0.48 1.86 2.87
CA ILE A 29 0.89 2.30 3.14
C ILE A 29 0.89 3.11 4.44
N VAL A 30 1.98 2.96 5.18
CA VAL A 30 2.33 3.74 6.36
C VAL A 30 3.78 4.16 6.20
N GLY A 31 4.13 5.38 6.61
CA GLY A 31 5.50 5.86 6.45
C GLY A 31 5.81 7.10 7.27
N SER A 32 7.08 7.53 7.19
CA SER A 32 7.63 8.61 7.99
C SER A 32 6.96 9.97 7.75
N TRP A 33 6.45 10.26 6.56
CA TRP A 33 5.73 11.51 6.24
C TRP A 33 4.46 11.76 7.07
N THR A 34 3.98 10.74 7.80
CA THR A 34 2.86 10.88 8.75
C THR A 34 3.22 10.40 10.16
N ASP A 35 4.52 10.32 10.48
CA ASP A 35 5.03 9.70 11.70
C ASP A 35 4.45 8.28 11.93
N TRP A 36 4.24 7.53 10.85
CA TRP A 36 3.63 6.20 10.85
C TRP A 36 2.19 6.14 11.40
N ALA A 37 1.54 7.29 11.62
CA ALA A 37 0.23 7.37 12.27
C ALA A 37 -0.93 7.13 11.31
N GLN A 38 -0.78 7.48 10.03
CA GLN A 38 -1.86 7.37 9.04
C GLN A 38 -1.68 6.18 8.12
N LYS A 39 -2.73 5.36 8.01
CA LYS A 39 -2.83 4.26 7.04
C LYS A 39 -3.52 4.78 5.79
N GLN A 40 -2.80 4.88 4.69
CA GLN A 40 -3.32 5.43 3.44
C GLN A 40 -3.55 4.29 2.44
N SER A 41 -4.73 4.22 1.82
CA SER A 41 -5.07 3.12 0.91
C SER A 41 -4.28 3.21 -0.39
N LEU A 42 -3.72 2.10 -0.86
CA LEU A 42 -3.20 2.02 -2.22
C LEU A 42 -4.38 1.88 -3.20
N ARG A 43 -4.28 2.54 -4.34
CA ARG A 43 -5.28 2.47 -5.41
C ARG A 43 -4.99 1.25 -6.30
N TRP A 44 -5.99 0.41 -6.54
CA TRP A 44 -5.89 -0.65 -7.54
C TRP A 44 -5.97 -0.07 -8.96
N THR A 45 -5.04 -0.44 -9.83
CA THR A 45 -4.94 0.06 -11.21
C THR A 45 -5.55 -0.86 -12.26
N GLY A 46 -5.98 -2.06 -11.87
CA GLY A 46 -6.33 -3.14 -12.81
C GLY A 46 -5.28 -4.25 -12.86
N TYR A 47 -4.01 -3.93 -12.53
CA TYR A 47 -2.89 -4.86 -12.59
C TYR A 47 -1.97 -4.80 -11.35
N CYS A 48 -1.94 -3.69 -10.62
CA CYS A 48 -1.18 -3.53 -9.38
C CYS A 48 -1.84 -2.53 -8.42
N TYR A 49 -1.30 -2.41 -7.22
CA TYR A 49 -1.65 -1.37 -6.26
C TYR A 49 -0.64 -0.23 -6.31
N GLU A 50 -1.11 1.01 -6.30
CA GLU A 50 -0.27 2.21 -6.43
C GLU A 50 -0.52 3.23 -5.31
N PHE A 51 0.56 3.90 -4.90
CA PHE A 51 0.52 5.11 -4.07
C PHE A 51 1.66 6.07 -4.45
N ILE A 52 1.44 7.38 -4.30
CA ILE A 52 2.47 8.39 -4.56
C ILE A 52 3.02 8.87 -3.23
N VAL A 53 4.32 8.66 -3.02
CA VAL A 53 5.07 9.24 -1.91
C VAL A 53 5.72 10.53 -2.39
N GLU A 54 5.59 11.59 -1.60
CA GLU A 54 6.31 12.85 -1.79
C GLU A 54 7.42 12.94 -0.74
N ILE A 55 8.62 13.30 -1.16
CA ILE A 55 9.78 13.39 -0.28
C ILE A 55 9.70 14.70 0.51
N GLY A 56 9.70 14.62 1.84
CA GLY A 56 9.75 15.80 2.71
C GLY A 56 11.13 16.48 2.75
N ASP A 57 11.24 17.52 3.56
CA ASP A 57 12.46 18.34 3.69
C ASP A 57 13.70 17.56 4.12
N GLY A 58 13.53 16.39 4.75
CA GLY A 58 14.61 15.50 5.16
C GLY A 58 15.26 14.73 4.01
N GLY A 59 14.75 14.85 2.77
CA GLY A 59 15.31 14.22 1.57
C GLY A 59 15.15 12.70 1.51
N THR A 60 14.57 12.08 2.53
CA THR A 60 14.33 10.63 2.58
C THR A 60 12.97 10.31 3.21
N GLU A 61 12.34 9.25 2.73
CA GLU A 61 11.09 8.74 3.29
C GLU A 61 11.13 7.22 3.42
N SER A 62 10.67 6.69 4.54
CA SER A 62 10.61 5.25 4.82
C SER A 62 9.19 4.77 4.97
N PHE A 63 8.91 3.55 4.50
CA PHE A 63 7.55 3.00 4.55
C PHE A 63 7.50 1.47 4.71
N GLN A 64 6.30 1.02 5.08
CA GLN A 64 5.85 -0.37 5.04
C GLN A 64 4.45 -0.43 4.44
N LEU A 65 4.03 -1.62 4.02
CA LEU A 65 2.67 -1.86 3.55
C LEU A 65 1.89 -2.70 4.56
N LEU A 66 0.58 -2.48 4.63
CA LEU A 66 -0.33 -3.25 5.47
C LEU A 66 -1.38 -3.92 4.61
N GLN A 67 -1.60 -5.22 4.82
CA GLN A 67 -2.76 -5.90 4.28
C GLN A 67 -3.95 -5.70 5.23
N GLU A 68 -5.11 -5.31 4.70
CA GLU A 68 -6.34 -5.03 5.45
C GLU A 68 -6.15 -4.02 6.61
N ALA A 69 -5.30 -3.01 6.41
CA ALA A 69 -4.99 -1.98 7.40
C ALA A 69 -4.53 -2.52 8.78
N ASN A 70 -3.96 -3.74 8.80
CA ASN A 70 -3.61 -4.44 10.03
C ASN A 70 -2.09 -4.49 10.23
N TRP A 71 -1.61 -3.91 11.34
CA TRP A 71 -0.20 -3.94 11.75
C TRP A 71 0.36 -5.35 11.97
N LYS A 72 -0.52 -6.34 12.22
CA LYS A 72 -0.14 -7.75 12.31
C LYS A 72 0.06 -8.42 10.94
N ARG A 73 -0.30 -7.73 9.86
CA ARG A 73 -0.20 -8.18 8.47
C ARG A 73 0.63 -7.18 7.65
N ARG A 74 1.84 -6.90 8.12
CA ARG A 74 2.78 -6.01 7.44
C ARG A 74 3.47 -6.75 6.30
N LEU A 75 3.64 -6.06 5.18
CA LEU A 75 4.62 -6.42 4.17
C LEU A 75 5.82 -5.49 4.32
N HIS A 76 7.00 -6.06 4.27
CA HIS A 76 8.26 -5.37 4.49
C HIS A 76 9.39 -6.05 3.69
N PRO A 77 10.53 -5.38 3.48
CA PRO A 77 11.70 -6.04 2.90
C PRO A 77 12.37 -7.00 3.90
N ASP A 78 13.19 -7.91 3.38
CA ASP A 78 14.11 -8.73 4.17
C ASP A 78 15.38 -7.98 4.64
N ALA A 79 15.65 -6.81 4.05
CA ALA A 79 16.76 -5.94 4.40
C ALA A 79 16.29 -4.57 4.91
N ARG A 80 17.04 -3.97 5.85
CA ARG A 80 16.76 -2.62 6.35
C ARG A 80 17.08 -1.58 5.28
N HIS A 81 16.18 -0.62 5.11
CA HIS A 81 16.32 0.48 4.15
C HIS A 81 16.47 0.01 2.71
N ALA A 82 15.84 -1.12 2.38
CA ALA A 82 15.89 -1.67 1.03
C ALA A 82 15.33 -0.67 0.02
N SER A 83 15.94 -0.66 -1.15
CA SER A 83 15.54 0.14 -2.31
C SER A 83 15.41 -0.72 -3.55
N PRO A 84 14.73 -0.26 -4.62
CA PRO A 84 14.69 -0.98 -5.90
C PRO A 84 16.05 -1.16 -6.59
N HIS A 85 17.09 -0.49 -6.09
CA HIS A 85 18.44 -0.50 -6.67
C HIS A 85 19.33 -1.62 -6.12
N GLU A 86 18.87 -2.34 -5.09
CA GLU A 86 19.57 -3.46 -4.47
C GLU A 86 18.67 -4.70 -4.37
N PRO A 87 19.23 -5.92 -4.45
CA PRO A 87 18.46 -7.14 -4.26
C PRO A 87 17.84 -7.20 -2.85
N HIS A 88 16.54 -7.46 -2.80
CA HIS A 88 15.79 -7.70 -1.57
C HIS A 88 14.49 -8.47 -1.91
N GLU A 89 13.92 -9.13 -0.93
CA GLU A 89 12.65 -9.86 -1.05
C GLU A 89 11.53 -9.16 -0.28
N LEU A 90 10.31 -9.28 -0.79
CA LEU A 90 9.11 -8.89 -0.04
C LEU A 90 8.71 -10.02 0.90
N ILE A 91 8.71 -9.71 2.19
CA ILE A 91 8.36 -10.62 3.29
C ILE A 91 7.00 -10.25 3.87
N GLY A 92 6.31 -11.25 4.40
CA GLY A 92 5.00 -11.15 5.02
C GLY A 92 3.86 -11.67 4.15
N PRO A 93 2.59 -11.44 4.52
CA PRO A 93 2.14 -10.61 5.64
C PRO A 93 2.48 -11.21 7.02
N ASP A 94 3.30 -10.52 7.81
CA ASP A 94 3.62 -10.91 9.19
C ASP A 94 3.85 -9.72 10.12
N SER A 95 4.22 -9.97 11.37
CA SER A 95 4.55 -8.92 12.34
C SER A 95 5.84 -9.13 13.11
N GLU A 96 6.35 -10.35 13.20
CA GLU A 96 7.47 -10.66 14.08
C GLU A 96 8.79 -10.08 13.57
N LYS A 97 8.98 -10.09 12.24
CA LYS A 97 10.23 -9.66 11.60
C LYS A 97 10.16 -8.26 11.01
N ALA A 98 8.97 -7.67 10.97
CA ALA A 98 8.73 -6.39 10.33
C ALA A 98 9.33 -5.18 11.07
N THR A 99 9.67 -5.28 12.36
CA THR A 99 10.12 -4.10 13.12
C THR A 99 11.45 -3.55 12.61
N GLY A 100 11.44 -2.31 12.10
CA GLY A 100 12.62 -1.64 11.55
C GLY A 100 13.03 -2.11 10.14
N MET A 101 12.25 -2.99 9.52
CA MET A 101 12.45 -3.44 8.15
C MET A 101 11.60 -2.55 7.23
N ASN A 102 12.19 -1.50 6.70
CA ASN A 102 11.48 -0.52 5.88
C ASN A 102 12.12 -0.44 4.51
N TRP A 103 11.31 -0.20 3.49
CA TRP A 103 11.83 0.41 2.28
C TRP A 103 12.13 1.88 2.56
N THR A 104 13.18 2.42 1.94
CA THR A 104 13.56 3.83 2.10
C THR A 104 13.88 4.43 0.74
N ILE A 105 13.22 5.53 0.38
CA ILE A 105 13.49 6.34 -0.81
C ILE A 105 14.44 7.47 -0.42
N GLY A 106 15.42 7.76 -1.28
CA GLY A 106 16.38 8.85 -1.13
C GLY A 106 17.67 8.48 -0.40
N ARG A 107 17.81 7.21 -0.01
CA ARG A 107 19.03 6.72 0.64
C ARG A 107 20.04 6.19 -0.38
N HIS A 108 19.58 5.56 -1.45
CA HIS A 108 20.49 4.96 -2.42
C HIS A 108 21.02 6.06 -3.36
N PRO A 109 22.31 6.07 -3.75
CA PRO A 109 22.89 7.11 -4.63
C PRO A 109 22.29 7.20 -6.04
N ARG A 110 21.34 6.33 -6.38
CA ARG A 110 20.59 6.33 -7.65
C ARG A 110 19.17 6.87 -7.50
N ASP A 111 18.76 7.17 -6.27
CA ASP A 111 17.54 7.92 -6.02
C ASP A 111 17.85 9.40 -6.30
N ASP A 112 17.16 10.00 -7.28
CA ASP A 112 17.18 11.45 -7.50
C ASP A 112 16.28 12.19 -6.49
N ALA A 113 16.38 11.82 -5.19
CA ALA A 113 15.47 12.31 -4.17
C ALA A 113 15.87 13.70 -3.69
N GLU A 114 14.93 14.63 -3.78
CA GLU A 114 15.02 15.98 -3.24
C GLU A 114 13.66 16.36 -2.63
N PRO A 115 13.60 17.37 -1.75
CA PRO A 115 12.33 17.84 -1.19
C PRO A 115 11.32 18.17 -2.29
N GLY A 116 10.11 17.61 -2.17
CA GLY A 116 9.04 17.73 -3.16
C GLY A 116 9.10 16.73 -4.32
N ALA A 117 10.17 15.95 -4.47
CA ALA A 117 10.22 14.86 -5.45
C ALA A 117 9.13 13.82 -5.16
N ARG A 118 8.55 13.21 -6.22
CA ARG A 118 7.42 12.30 -6.09
C ARG A 118 7.72 10.94 -6.71
N TYR A 119 7.50 9.89 -5.95
CA TYR A 119 7.78 8.51 -6.33
C TYR A 119 6.49 7.68 -6.32
N THR A 120 6.33 6.83 -7.32
CA THR A 120 5.22 5.87 -7.35
C THR A 120 5.65 4.55 -6.74
N VAL A 121 5.03 4.17 -5.63
CA VAL A 121 5.17 2.83 -5.04
C VAL A 121 4.17 1.90 -5.71
N ARG A 122 4.65 0.77 -6.23
CA ARG A 122 3.83 -0.26 -6.90
C ARG A 122 3.96 -1.59 -6.18
N LEU A 123 2.83 -2.13 -5.74
CA LEU A 123 2.73 -3.50 -5.23
C LEU A 123 2.03 -4.38 -6.28
N TYR A 124 2.78 -5.33 -6.82
CA TYR A 124 2.26 -6.36 -7.72
C TYR A 124 1.88 -7.59 -6.90
N VAL A 125 0.63 -8.04 -7.03
CA VAL A 125 0.15 -9.27 -6.39
C VAL A 125 -0.22 -10.26 -7.48
N ASN A 126 0.39 -11.44 -7.47
CA ASN A 126 -0.02 -12.51 -8.36
C ASN A 126 -1.35 -13.08 -7.84
N SER A 127 -2.41 -12.94 -8.62
CA SER A 127 -3.61 -13.77 -8.46
C SER A 127 -3.22 -15.19 -8.86
N ARG A 128 -3.18 -16.10 -7.89
CA ARG A 128 -3.19 -17.54 -8.18
C ARG A 128 -4.51 -17.93 -8.81
#